data_AF-A0AAW0PTJ1-F1
#
_entry.id   AF-A0AAW0PTJ1-F1
#
_cell.length_a   1.000
_cell.length_b   1.000
_cell.length_c   1.000
_cell.angle_alpha   90.00
_cell.angle_beta   90.00
_cell.angle_gamma   90.00
#
_symmetry.space_group_name_H-M   'P 1'
#
loop_
_entity.id
_entity.type
_entity.pdbx_description
1 polymer ?
#
loop_
_entity_poly.entity_id
_entity_poly.type
_entity_poly.pdbx_seq_one_letter_code
_entity_poly.pdbx_strand_id
1 'polypeptide(L)'
;MSFYSQVERDALESIPVFRKYSLRWPDVYLGLTTMGHNMSLSSLQRTLSLALESGTSDSLTKEHPLSAELMVHPGYPSLPGDGGCGEGPDDFSQSLEREHELRVLTDPALSAMFHQEGVSVCTFRELLTRT
;
A
#
# COMPACT_ATOMS: atom_id res chain seq x y z
N MET A 1 14.40 13.38 6.92
CA MET A 1 14.73 11.94 6.78
C MET A 1 14.31 11.10 8.00
N SER A 2 13.48 11.58 8.94
CA SER A 2 13.13 10.83 10.15
C SER A 2 11.83 10.02 10.03
N PHE A 3 10.81 10.53 9.34
CA PHE A 3 9.48 9.92 9.33
C PHE A 3 9.44 8.52 8.70
N TYR A 4 9.88 8.38 7.45
CA TYR A 4 9.81 7.08 6.75
C TYR A 4 10.61 5.97 7.45
N SER A 5 11.81 6.30 7.94
CA SER A 5 12.63 5.35 8.70
C SER A 5 12.01 5.01 10.07
N GLN A 6 11.25 5.94 10.68
CA GLN A 6 10.52 5.65 11.90
C GLN A 6 9.34 4.71 11.63
N VAL A 7 8.56 4.95 10.56
CA VAL A 7 7.46 4.05 10.16
C VAL A 7 7.98 2.64 9.88
N GLU A 8 9.10 2.51 9.17
CA GLU A 8 9.75 1.21 8.93
C GLU A 8 10.16 0.52 10.24
N ARG A 9 10.77 1.27 11.17
CA ARG A 9 11.15 0.74 12.48
C ARG A 9 9.93 0.28 13.27
N ASP A 10 8.89 1.11 13.34
CA ASP A 10 7.65 0.80 14.06
C ASP A 10 6.99 -0.45 13.48
N ALA A 11 7.02 -0.63 12.16
CA ALA A 11 6.52 -1.82 11.49
C ALA A 11 7.29 -3.07 11.92
N LEU A 12 8.63 -3.02 11.92
CA LEU A 12 9.48 -4.14 12.35
C LEU A 12 9.29 -4.48 13.83
N GLU A 13 9.19 -3.46 14.69
CA GLU A 13 8.96 -3.61 16.12
C GLU A 13 7.55 -4.15 16.45
N SER A 14 6.58 -3.99 15.53
CA SER A 14 5.23 -4.53 15.69
C SER A 14 5.12 -6.03 15.40
N ILE A 15 6.03 -6.62 14.61
CA ILE A 15 5.97 -8.03 14.19
C ILE A 15 5.84 -9.00 15.37
N PRO A 16 6.63 -8.90 16.46
CA PRO A 16 6.49 -9.79 17.62
C PRO A 16 5.12 -9.68 18.29
N VAL A 17 4.52 -8.49 18.31
CA VAL A 17 3.19 -8.26 18.87
C VAL A 17 2.12 -8.93 18.01
N PHE A 18 2.20 -8.76 16.69
CA PHE A 18 1.27 -9.39 15.75
C PHE A 18 1.34 -10.92 15.84
N ARG A 19 2.56 -11.49 15.91
CA ARG A 19 2.77 -12.93 16.15
C ARG A 19 2.13 -13.39 17.46
N LYS A 20 2.39 -12.67 18.56
CA LYS A 20 1.86 -13.01 19.90
C LYS A 20 0.33 -13.11 19.93
N TYR A 21 -0.36 -12.26 19.16
CA TYR A 21 -1.83 -12.22 19.12
C TYR A 21 -2.43 -12.88 17.87
N SER A 22 -1.62 -13.59 17.08
CA SER A 22 -2.06 -14.24 15.83
C SER A 22 -2.77 -13.29 14.87
N LEU A 23 -2.34 -12.02 14.86
CA LEU A 23 -2.81 -11.04 13.88
C LEU A 23 -2.13 -11.33 12.54
N ARG A 24 -2.87 -11.18 11.46
CA ARG A 24 -2.34 -11.29 10.09
C ARG A 24 -1.84 -9.94 9.61
N TRP A 25 -0.84 -9.93 8.73
CA TRP A 25 -0.34 -8.73 8.07
C TRP A 25 0.28 -9.08 6.70
N PRO A 26 0.26 -8.16 5.72
CA PRO A 26 0.85 -8.36 4.41
C PRO A 26 2.38 -8.50 4.48
N ASP A 27 2.97 -9.12 3.46
CA ASP A 27 4.42 -9.31 3.40
C ASP A 27 5.16 -8.03 3.07
N VAL A 28 4.54 -7.19 2.23
CA VAL A 28 5.10 -5.92 1.75
C VAL A 28 4.08 -4.80 1.87
N TYR A 29 4.56 -3.63 2.25
CA TYR A 29 3.78 -2.41 2.30
C TYR A 29 4.25 -1.41 1.24
N LEU A 30 3.33 -0.97 0.38
CA LEU A 30 3.55 -0.07 -0.75
C LEU A 30 2.78 1.23 -0.51
N GLY A 31 3.30 2.13 0.32
CA GLY A 31 2.64 3.42 0.59
C GLY A 31 3.58 4.60 0.64
N LEU A 32 4.79 4.43 1.17
CA LEU A 32 5.67 5.57 1.46
C LEU A 32 6.18 6.29 0.20
N THR A 33 6.15 5.64 -0.97
CA THR A 33 6.72 6.16 -2.23
C THR A 33 5.70 6.23 -3.38
N THR A 34 4.46 5.82 -3.14
CA THR A 34 3.40 5.70 -4.16
C THR A 34 2.21 6.61 -3.91
N MET A 35 2.15 7.29 -2.76
CA MET A 35 1.05 8.19 -2.41
C MET A 35 1.06 9.49 -3.23
N GLY A 36 -0.14 10.02 -3.40
CA GLY A 36 -0.42 11.31 -3.95
C GLY A 36 0.09 11.47 -5.37
N HIS A 37 0.76 12.59 -5.65
CA HIS A 37 1.32 12.87 -6.97
C HIS A 37 2.35 11.83 -7.46
N ASN A 38 2.94 11.03 -6.57
CA ASN A 38 3.88 9.97 -6.93
C ASN A 38 3.18 8.71 -7.48
N MET A 39 1.86 8.60 -7.32
CA MET A 39 1.10 7.48 -7.86
C MET A 39 1.09 7.55 -9.39
N SER A 40 1.61 6.53 -10.04
CA SER A 40 1.54 6.38 -11.49
C SER A 40 1.71 4.91 -11.85
N LEU A 41 1.31 4.51 -13.05
CA LEU A 41 1.52 3.13 -13.51
C LEU A 41 2.99 2.71 -13.41
N SER A 42 3.93 3.60 -13.78
CA SER A 42 5.36 3.30 -13.71
C SER A 42 5.89 3.22 -12.28
N SER A 43 5.41 4.08 -11.38
CA SER A 43 5.73 3.99 -9.95
C SER A 43 5.22 2.68 -9.35
N LEU A 44 3.97 2.31 -9.64
CA LEU A 44 3.35 1.08 -9.15
C LEU A 44 4.06 -0.17 -9.68
N GLN A 45 4.33 -0.22 -10.99
CA GLN A 45 5.06 -1.32 -11.61
C GLN A 45 6.46 -1.47 -10.99
N ARG A 46 7.19 -0.35 -10.85
CA ARG A 46 8.51 -0.35 -10.18
C ARG A 46 8.44 -0.90 -8.76
N THR A 47 7.44 -0.49 -7.97
CA THR A 47 7.31 -0.97 -6.59
C THR A 47 6.94 -2.45 -6.50
N LEU A 48 6.14 -2.96 -7.45
CA LEU A 48 5.83 -4.39 -7.54
C LEU A 48 7.09 -5.21 -7.88
N SER A 49 7.91 -4.76 -8.83
CA SER A 49 9.17 -5.42 -9.16
C SER A 49 10.11 -5.48 -7.95
N LEU A 50 10.26 -4.36 -7.23
CA LEU A 50 11.10 -4.31 -6.02
C LEU A 50 10.57 -5.23 -4.90
N ALA A 51 9.25 -5.33 -4.73
CA ALA A 51 8.64 -6.23 -3.75
C ALA A 51 8.96 -7.70 -4.07
N LEU A 52 8.87 -8.08 -5.34
CA LEU A 52 9.19 -9.43 -5.81
C LEU A 52 10.68 -9.75 -5.63
N GLU A 53 11.58 -8.81 -5.91
CA GLU A 53 13.02 -8.97 -5.69
C GLU A 53 13.35 -9.14 -4.20
N SER A 54 12.73 -8.33 -3.35
CA SER A 54 12.98 -8.32 -1.89
C SER A 54 12.46 -9.58 -1.20
N GLY A 55 11.35 -10.15 -1.69
CA GLY A 55 10.75 -11.39 -1.17
C GLY A 55 11.58 -12.66 -1.39
N THR A 56 12.72 -12.58 -2.08
CA THR A 56 13.59 -13.74 -2.38
C THR A 56 14.70 -13.99 -1.34
N SER A 57 14.89 -13.08 -0.37
CA SER A 57 16.07 -13.13 0.51
C SER A 57 15.93 -14.04 1.74
N ASP A 58 14.71 -14.36 2.18
CA ASP A 58 14.46 -15.28 3.29
C ASP A 58 13.83 -16.55 2.74
N SER A 59 14.58 -17.66 2.83
CA SER A 59 14.28 -19.10 2.69
C SER A 59 12.81 -19.58 2.70
N LEU A 60 11.92 -18.97 1.95
CA LEU A 60 10.55 -19.38 1.75
C LEU A 60 10.49 -20.06 0.38
N THR A 61 10.14 -21.34 0.42
CA THR A 61 9.82 -22.11 -0.77
C THR A 61 8.87 -21.31 -1.65
N LYS A 62 9.04 -21.40 -2.98
CA LYS A 62 8.22 -20.73 -4.01
C LYS A 62 6.72 -21.12 -4.01
N GLU A 63 6.21 -21.60 -2.88
CA GLU A 63 4.90 -22.25 -2.74
C GLU A 63 3.81 -21.27 -2.30
N HIS A 64 4.14 -20.05 -1.88
CA HIS A 64 3.16 -19.06 -1.43
C HIS A 64 3.25 -17.74 -2.21
N PRO A 65 2.11 -17.19 -2.66
CA PRO A 65 2.07 -15.88 -3.30
C PRO A 65 2.48 -14.80 -2.30
N LEU A 66 3.29 -13.85 -2.77
CA LEU A 66 3.64 -12.64 -2.02
C LEU A 66 2.40 -11.75 -1.88
N SER A 67 2.08 -11.37 -0.65
CA SER A 67 1.02 -10.40 -0.36
C SER A 67 1.59 -9.00 -0.21
N ALA A 68 1.01 -8.03 -0.91
CA ALA A 68 1.39 -6.62 -0.81
C ALA A 68 0.17 -5.75 -0.52
N GLU A 69 0.30 -4.81 0.41
CA GLU A 69 -0.70 -3.79 0.69
C GLU A 69 -0.29 -2.47 0.02
N LEU A 70 -1.17 -1.93 -0.82
CA LEU A 70 -1.02 -0.63 -1.46
C LEU A 70 -1.84 0.40 -0.67
N MET A 71 -1.17 1.35 0.01
CA MET A 71 -1.87 2.45 0.69
C MET A 71 -2.30 3.48 -0.35
N VAL A 72 -3.58 3.85 -0.29
CA VAL A 72 -4.21 4.79 -1.22
C VAL A 72 -5.22 5.66 -0.49
N HIS A 73 -5.50 6.82 -1.06
CA HIS A 73 -6.43 7.82 -0.57
C HIS A 73 -7.31 8.41 -1.69
N PRO A 74 -7.93 7.59 -2.55
CA PRO A 74 -8.71 8.09 -3.68
C PRO A 74 -9.87 8.97 -3.21
N GLY A 75 -10.14 10.03 -3.96
CA GLY A 75 -11.34 10.83 -3.79
C GLY A 75 -11.19 12.25 -4.32
N TYR A 76 -12.26 13.03 -4.24
CA TYR A 76 -12.20 14.46 -4.55
C TYR A 76 -11.62 15.25 -3.37
N PRO A 77 -10.99 16.41 -3.63
CA PRO A 77 -10.55 17.32 -2.58
C PRO A 77 -11.69 17.62 -1.59
N SER A 78 -11.42 17.48 -0.30
CA SER A 78 -12.35 17.91 0.75
C SER A 78 -12.44 19.44 0.80
N LEU A 79 -13.62 19.98 1.15
CA LEU A 79 -13.81 21.41 1.35
C LEU A 79 -13.50 21.81 2.79
N PRO A 80 -13.07 23.07 3.04
CA PRO A 80 -12.92 23.57 4.41
C PRO A 80 -14.23 23.42 5.20
N GLY A 81 -14.15 22.78 6.36
CA GLY A 81 -15.31 22.50 7.22
C GLY A 81 -16.02 21.18 6.96
N ASP A 82 -15.68 20.45 5.87
CA ASP A 82 -16.24 19.13 5.56
C ASP A 82 -15.27 18.01 6.00
N GLY A 83 -15.74 17.14 6.89
CA GLY A 83 -14.99 15.96 7.35
C GLY A 83 -13.96 16.25 8.44
N GLY A 84 -12.97 15.36 8.56
CA GLY A 84 -11.97 15.37 9.63
C GLY A 84 -12.51 14.86 10.98
N CYS A 85 -11.61 14.69 11.94
CA CYS A 85 -11.92 14.24 13.30
C CYS A 85 -12.08 15.42 14.28
N GLY A 86 -12.76 16.49 13.84
CA GLY A 86 -13.03 17.70 14.66
C GLY A 86 -12.18 18.93 14.33
N GLU A 87 -11.08 18.77 13.59
CA GLU A 87 -10.22 19.88 13.13
C GLU A 87 -10.45 20.27 11.66
N GLY A 88 -11.35 19.56 10.98
CA GLY A 88 -11.51 19.65 9.53
C GLY A 88 -10.52 18.75 8.77
N PRO A 89 -10.55 18.77 7.42
CA PRO A 89 -9.64 17.98 6.59
C PRO A 89 -8.22 18.55 6.62
N ASP A 90 -7.21 17.67 6.63
CA ASP A 90 -5.80 18.08 6.51
C ASP A 90 -5.44 18.57 5.09
N ASP A 91 -4.22 19.08 4.92
CA ASP A 91 -3.73 19.62 3.65
C ASP A 91 -3.79 18.57 2.53
N PHE A 92 -3.48 17.31 2.83
CA PHE A 92 -3.52 16.23 1.87
C PHE A 92 -4.96 15.90 1.44
N SER A 93 -5.90 15.89 2.39
CA SER A 93 -7.33 15.67 2.15
C SER A 93 -7.95 16.72 1.24
N GLN A 94 -7.46 17.96 1.31
CA GLN A 94 -7.88 19.09 0.48
C GLN A 94 -7.10 19.19 -0.85
N SER A 95 -6.13 18.31 -1.09
CA SER A 95 -5.27 18.38 -2.27
C SER A 95 -5.89 17.69 -3.48
N LEU A 96 -5.45 18.10 -4.68
CA LEU A 96 -5.74 17.40 -5.93
C LEU A 96 -5.07 16.03 -6.03
N GLU A 97 -4.20 15.67 -5.08
CA GLU A 97 -3.48 14.41 -5.10
C GLU A 97 -4.42 13.21 -4.89
N ARG A 98 -5.48 13.37 -4.09
CA ARG A 98 -6.52 12.33 -3.93
C ARG A 98 -7.26 12.04 -5.22
N GLU A 99 -7.54 13.08 -6.01
CA GLU A 99 -8.22 12.94 -7.30
C GLU A 99 -7.27 12.32 -8.33
N HIS A 100 -5.98 12.68 -8.26
CA HIS A 100 -4.93 12.03 -9.04
C HIS A 100 -4.86 10.52 -8.76
N GLU A 101 -4.80 10.12 -7.49
CA GLU A 101 -4.83 8.70 -7.11
C GLU A 101 -6.11 8.01 -7.62
N LEU A 102 -7.28 8.64 -7.45
CA LEU A 102 -8.54 8.12 -7.96
C LEU A 102 -8.49 7.87 -9.48
N ARG A 103 -7.92 8.80 -10.25
CA ARG A 103 -7.77 8.65 -11.71
C ARG A 103 -6.85 7.49 -12.08
N VAL A 104 -5.71 7.33 -11.39
CA VAL A 104 -4.80 6.20 -11.65
C VAL A 104 -5.45 4.86 -11.27
N LEU A 105 -6.14 4.79 -10.12
CA LEU A 105 -6.77 3.56 -9.62
C LEU A 105 -7.98 3.11 -10.46
N THR A 106 -8.62 4.04 -11.17
CA THR A 106 -9.76 3.74 -12.04
C THR A 106 -9.37 3.60 -13.51
N ASP A 107 -8.09 3.82 -13.85
CA ASP A 107 -7.58 3.65 -15.22
C ASP A 107 -7.58 2.16 -15.61
N PRO A 108 -8.23 1.76 -16.73
CA PRO A 108 -8.18 0.38 -17.22
C PRO A 108 -6.76 -0.15 -17.44
N ALA A 109 -5.79 0.72 -17.72
CA ALA A 109 -4.39 0.36 -17.87
C ALA A 109 -3.78 -0.22 -16.59
N LEU A 110 -4.27 0.18 -15.41
CA LEU A 110 -3.83 -0.40 -14.14
C LEU A 110 -4.24 -1.87 -14.02
N SER A 111 -5.49 -2.17 -14.35
CA SER A 111 -6.01 -3.54 -14.36
C SER A 111 -5.26 -4.42 -15.37
N ALA A 112 -4.98 -3.88 -16.56
CA ALA A 112 -4.18 -4.56 -17.58
C ALA A 112 -2.75 -4.85 -17.10
N MET A 113 -2.11 -3.88 -16.42
CA MET A 113 -0.78 -4.05 -15.83
C MET A 113 -0.80 -5.12 -14.74
N PHE A 114 -1.76 -5.09 -13.80
CA PHE A 114 -1.89 -6.12 -12.77
C PHE A 114 -2.06 -7.52 -13.38
N HIS A 115 -2.87 -7.65 -14.43
CA HIS A 115 -3.02 -8.93 -15.11
C HIS A 115 -1.71 -9.41 -15.75
N GLN A 116 -0.98 -8.52 -16.42
CA GLN A 116 0.30 -8.82 -17.05
C GLN A 116 1.37 -9.25 -16.02
N GLU A 117 1.39 -8.61 -14.85
CA GLU A 117 2.33 -8.90 -13.76
C GLU A 117 1.86 -10.06 -12.85
N GLY A 118 0.73 -10.72 -13.17
CA GLY A 118 0.18 -11.83 -12.38
C GLY A 118 -0.34 -11.43 -11.00
N VAL A 119 -0.66 -10.15 -10.80
CA VAL A 119 -1.19 -9.60 -9.55
C VAL A 119 -2.68 -9.92 -9.43
N SER A 120 -3.07 -10.47 -8.29
CA SER A 120 -4.47 -10.67 -7.90
C SER A 120 -4.85 -9.72 -6.79
N VAL A 121 -5.85 -8.88 -7.02
CA VAL A 121 -6.40 -7.99 -5.99
C VAL A 121 -7.31 -8.81 -5.07
N CYS A 122 -7.07 -8.73 -3.77
CA CYS A 122 -7.83 -9.46 -2.76
C CYS A 122 -8.13 -8.58 -1.54
N THR A 123 -9.03 -9.07 -0.68
CA THR A 123 -9.34 -8.46 0.60
C THR A 123 -8.42 -8.99 1.71
N PHE A 124 -8.27 -8.24 2.79
CA PHE A 124 -7.50 -8.69 3.96
C PHE A 124 -8.00 -10.02 4.56
N ARG A 125 -9.27 -10.37 4.33
CA ARG A 125 -9.83 -11.66 4.79
C ARG A 125 -9.17 -12.85 4.10
N GLU A 126 -8.79 -12.68 2.85
CA GLU A 126 -8.20 -13.71 1.98
C GLU A 126 -6.69 -13.86 2.20
N LEU A 127 -6.09 -13.01 3.03
CA LEU A 127 -4.68 -13.11 3.38
C LEU A 127 -4.39 -14.46 4.04
N LEU A 128 -3.44 -15.20 3.46
CA LEU A 128 -3.01 -16.49 4.00
C LEU A 128 -2.38 -16.28 5.38
N THR A 129 -2.77 -17.11 6.35
CA THR A 129 -2.11 -17.15 7.66
C THR A 129 -0.68 -17.67 7.49
N ARG A 130 0.30 -16.87 7.91
CA ARG A 130 1.64 -17.37 8.20
C ARG A 130 1.58 -18.10 9.55
N THR A 131 1.70 -19.43 9.53
CA THR A 131 1.87 -20.27 10.73
C THR A 131 3.30 -20.20 11.24
#